data_AF-A0A2E0FL67-F1
#
_entry.id   AF-A0A2E0FL67-F1
#
_cell.length_a   1.000
_cell.length_b   1.000
_cell.length_c   1.000
_cell.angle_alpha   90.00
_cell.angle_beta   90.00
_cell.angle_gamma   90.00
#
_symmetry.space_group_name_H-M   'P 1'
#
loop_
_entity.id
_entity.type
_entity.pdbx_description
1 polymer ?
#
loop_
_entity_poly.entity_id
_entity_poly.type
_entity_poly.pdbx_seq_one_letter_code
_entity_poly.pdbx_strand_id
1 'polypeptide(L)'
;MIRTEIVDAIHTTQHFNPVYWAKTLQQRAGLNENGDINEHRAGSYYPDYNSTQLEAALLMAFWEPFHSDHVRPIFKTFTTPLPGLLGIVELRNLSPTTNVMVRDPKKTGFAQLHYQSNKEEMADETTIIVSKKHTSWKVVTFYPGKPIEGKKIPIEEVKSESISVKNALEIGFTHAKLVKIGT
;
A
#
# COMPACT_ATOMS: atom_id res chain seq x y z
N MET A 1 3.91 14.56 21.76
CA MET A 1 3.99 15.57 20.69
C MET A 1 3.79 14.94 19.30
N ILE A 2 4.31 13.74 19.02
CA ILE A 2 4.13 13.03 17.73
C ILE A 2 2.67 12.61 17.43
N ARG A 3 1.91 12.15 18.43
CA ARG A 3 0.48 11.79 18.26
C ARG A 3 -0.34 12.93 17.65
N THR A 4 -0.06 14.17 18.06
CA THR A 4 -0.73 15.36 17.53
C THR A 4 -0.44 15.55 16.04
N GLU A 5 0.78 15.29 15.58
CA GLU A 5 1.16 15.48 14.17
C GLU A 5 0.43 14.53 13.21
N ILE A 6 0.28 13.24 13.57
CA ILE A 6 -0.46 12.28 12.73
C ILE A 6 -1.96 12.56 12.74
N VAL A 7 -2.52 12.85 13.92
CA VAL A 7 -3.94 13.21 14.04
C VAL A 7 -4.24 14.47 13.21
N ASP A 8 -3.40 15.50 13.31
CA ASP A 8 -3.52 16.72 12.52
C ASP A 8 -3.37 16.42 11.02
N ALA A 9 -2.47 15.52 10.62
CA ALA A 9 -2.31 15.13 9.23
C ALA A 9 -3.53 14.37 8.68
N ILE A 10 -4.16 13.50 9.49
CA ILE A 10 -5.40 12.81 9.14
C ILE A 10 -6.53 13.82 8.99
N HIS A 11 -6.74 14.69 9.98
CA HIS A 11 -7.76 15.74 9.92
C HIS A 11 -7.56 16.70 8.74
N THR A 12 -6.32 17.08 8.47
CA THR A 12 -5.98 17.92 7.31
C THR A 12 -6.29 17.19 6.01
N THR A 13 -5.96 15.91 5.89
CA THR A 13 -6.28 15.11 4.70
C THR A 13 -7.78 14.94 4.51
N GLN A 14 -8.54 14.69 5.58
CA GLN A 14 -10.01 14.66 5.56
C GLN A 14 -10.59 15.97 5.06
N HIS A 15 -10.10 17.11 5.57
CA HIS A 15 -10.64 18.42 5.23
C HIS A 15 -10.33 18.82 3.78
N PHE A 16 -9.07 18.67 3.34
CA PHE A 16 -8.65 19.17 2.04
C PHE A 16 -8.78 18.14 0.90
N ASN A 17 -8.76 16.84 1.21
CA ASN A 17 -8.81 15.74 0.24
C ASN A 17 -9.81 14.63 0.68
N PRO A 18 -11.07 14.95 1.02
CA PRO A 18 -12.02 14.00 1.63
C PRO A 18 -12.27 12.74 0.79
N VAL A 19 -12.46 12.92 -0.52
CA VAL A 19 -12.71 11.79 -1.44
C VAL A 19 -11.54 10.84 -1.51
N TYR A 20 -10.32 11.38 -1.53
CA TYR A 20 -9.11 10.56 -1.54
C TYR A 20 -8.96 9.77 -0.23
N TRP A 21 -9.24 10.41 0.89
CA TRP A 21 -9.17 9.78 2.21
C TRP A 21 -10.17 8.63 2.35
N ALA A 22 -11.44 8.89 2.01
CA ALA A 22 -12.49 7.88 2.03
C ALA A 22 -12.15 6.67 1.14
N LYS A 23 -11.68 6.91 -0.10
CA LYS A 23 -11.23 5.83 -1.00
C LYS A 23 -10.04 5.06 -0.45
N THR A 24 -9.11 5.74 0.22
CA THR A 24 -7.95 5.08 0.84
C THR A 24 -8.39 4.17 1.99
N LEU A 25 -9.26 4.66 2.88
CA LEU A 25 -9.83 3.85 3.97
C LEU A 25 -10.59 2.64 3.42
N GLN A 26 -11.46 2.84 2.43
CA GLN A 26 -12.24 1.77 1.78
C GLN A 26 -11.34 0.70 1.15
N GLN A 27 -10.32 1.12 0.39
CA GLN A 27 -9.35 0.21 -0.18
C GLN A 27 -8.58 -0.56 0.91
N ARG A 28 -8.18 0.11 1.99
CA ARG A 28 -7.46 -0.51 3.11
C ARG A 28 -8.35 -1.37 3.99
N ALA A 29 -9.65 -1.16 4.01
CA ALA A 29 -10.63 -2.07 4.61
C ALA A 29 -10.95 -3.27 3.69
N GLY A 30 -10.34 -3.35 2.50
CA GLY A 30 -10.60 -4.43 1.54
C GLY A 30 -11.99 -4.37 0.91
N LEU A 31 -12.60 -3.19 0.83
CA LEU A 31 -13.96 -2.97 0.34
C LEU A 31 -13.97 -2.45 -1.11
N ASN A 32 -15.05 -2.72 -1.85
CA ASN A 32 -15.36 -2.15 -3.15
C ASN A 32 -16.07 -0.79 -2.99
N GLU A 33 -16.36 -0.08 -4.09
CA GLU A 33 -16.97 1.27 -4.06
C GLU A 33 -18.35 1.31 -3.37
N ASN A 34 -19.09 0.20 -3.36
CA ASN A 34 -20.39 0.08 -2.71
C ASN A 34 -20.28 -0.21 -1.21
N GLY A 35 -19.08 -0.51 -0.71
CA GLY A 35 -18.84 -0.85 0.69
C GLY A 35 -18.89 -2.34 1.00
N ASP A 36 -19.08 -3.21 0.00
CA ASP A 36 -19.01 -4.66 0.16
C ASP A 36 -17.57 -5.16 0.10
N ILE A 37 -17.34 -6.39 0.55
CA ILE A 37 -16.01 -7.03 0.45
C ILE A 37 -15.59 -7.10 -1.02
N ASN A 38 -14.39 -6.62 -1.31
CA ASN A 38 -13.79 -6.79 -2.64
C ASN A 38 -13.11 -8.16 -2.74
N GLU A 39 -13.72 -9.07 -3.47
CA GLU A 39 -13.23 -10.43 -3.74
C GLU A 39 -11.92 -10.44 -4.54
N HIS A 40 -11.67 -9.38 -5.31
CA HIS A 40 -10.44 -9.17 -6.09
C HIS A 40 -9.56 -8.05 -5.52
N ARG A 41 -9.63 -7.84 -4.21
CA ARG A 41 -8.80 -6.85 -3.52
C ARG A 41 -7.32 -7.06 -3.81
N ALA A 42 -6.62 -5.93 -3.98
CA ALA A 42 -5.23 -5.89 -4.37
C ALA A 42 -4.44 -4.98 -3.42
N GLY A 43 -3.31 -5.49 -2.94
CA GLY A 43 -2.46 -4.77 -1.99
C GLY A 43 -2.91 -4.94 -0.53
N SER A 44 -2.16 -4.29 0.37
CA SER A 44 -2.30 -4.50 1.81
C SER A 44 -3.63 -3.94 2.35
N TYR A 45 -4.23 -4.64 3.32
CA TYR A 45 -5.55 -4.30 3.88
C TYR A 45 -5.74 -4.83 5.31
N TYR A 46 -6.81 -4.42 5.98
CA TYR A 46 -7.15 -4.77 7.36
C TYR A 46 -8.48 -5.54 7.35
N PRO A 47 -8.47 -6.89 7.42
CA PRO A 47 -9.68 -7.70 7.26
C PRO A 47 -10.71 -7.48 8.37
N ASP A 48 -10.27 -7.10 9.56
CA ASP A 48 -11.13 -6.99 10.76
C ASP A 48 -11.77 -5.60 10.93
N TYR A 49 -11.59 -4.70 9.95
CA TYR A 49 -12.04 -3.32 10.04
C TYR A 49 -12.85 -2.91 8.82
N ASN A 50 -13.98 -2.24 9.03
CA ASN A 50 -14.56 -1.37 8.02
C ASN A 50 -13.85 0.01 8.00
N SER A 51 -14.18 0.86 7.03
CA SER A 51 -13.57 2.19 6.87
C SER A 51 -13.62 3.05 8.13
N THR A 52 -14.76 3.08 8.83
CA THR A 52 -14.97 3.90 10.04
C THR A 52 -14.17 3.37 11.22
N GLN A 53 -14.17 2.05 11.42
CA GLN A 53 -13.39 1.42 12.48
C GLN A 53 -11.89 1.57 12.24
N LEU A 54 -11.44 1.44 10.99
CA LEU A 54 -10.05 1.63 10.60
C LEU A 54 -9.59 3.06 10.87
N GLU A 55 -10.40 4.05 10.51
CA GLU A 55 -10.11 5.45 10.79
C GLU A 55 -9.99 5.72 12.30
N ALA A 56 -10.92 5.21 13.10
CA ALA A 56 -10.85 5.33 14.56
C ALA A 56 -9.58 4.68 15.12
N ALA A 57 -9.19 3.49 14.62
CA ALA A 57 -7.96 2.83 15.02
C ALA A 57 -6.71 3.67 14.69
N LEU A 58 -6.65 4.28 13.51
CA LEU A 58 -5.53 5.16 13.11
C LEU A 58 -5.43 6.41 13.99
N LEU A 59 -6.56 6.99 14.40
CA LEU A 59 -6.61 8.17 15.29
C LEU A 59 -6.25 7.84 16.75
N MET A 60 -6.54 6.61 17.20
CA MET A 60 -6.22 6.14 18.55
C MET A 60 -4.82 5.54 18.69
N ALA A 61 -4.20 5.15 17.57
CA ALA A 61 -2.88 4.53 17.53
C ALA A 61 -1.76 5.38 18.14
N PHE A 62 -0.74 4.69 18.66
CA PHE A 62 0.48 5.28 19.19
C PHE A 62 1.57 5.23 18.14
N TRP A 63 1.76 6.36 17.46
CA TRP A 63 2.70 6.48 16.34
C TRP A 63 4.11 6.79 16.81
N GLU A 64 5.06 6.00 16.35
CA GLU A 64 6.50 6.18 16.57
C GLU A 64 7.20 6.58 15.27
N PRO A 65 7.99 7.66 15.25
CA PRO A 65 8.71 8.06 14.04
C PRO A 65 9.84 7.06 13.77
N PHE A 66 10.04 6.74 12.50
CA PHE A 66 11.21 5.98 12.07
C PHE A 66 11.71 6.49 10.73
N HIS A 67 12.96 6.18 10.40
CA HIS A 67 13.57 6.52 9.11
C HIS A 67 13.44 5.38 8.11
N SER A 68 13.18 5.70 6.85
CA SER A 68 13.17 4.73 5.75
C SER A 68 13.82 5.30 4.50
N ASP A 69 14.84 4.62 4.00
CA ASP A 69 15.51 4.99 2.74
C ASP A 69 14.63 4.79 1.49
N HIS A 70 13.50 4.08 1.65
CA HIS A 70 12.54 3.83 0.58
C HIS A 70 11.46 4.89 0.47
N VAL A 71 11.50 5.92 1.32
CA VAL A 71 10.58 7.05 1.32
C VAL A 71 11.36 8.33 0.99
N ARG A 72 10.71 9.26 0.28
CA ARG A 72 11.35 10.52 -0.11
C ARG A 72 11.83 11.28 1.13
N PRO A 73 13.03 11.87 1.16
CA PRO A 73 13.57 12.56 2.33
C PRO A 73 12.69 13.69 2.89
N ILE A 74 11.83 14.29 2.05
CA ILE A 74 10.90 15.36 2.44
C ILE A 74 9.61 14.83 3.11
N PHE A 75 9.40 13.53 3.13
CA PHE A 75 8.25 12.89 3.77
C PHE A 75 8.69 12.34 5.13
N LYS A 76 7.72 12.16 6.04
CA LYS A 76 7.95 11.51 7.33
C LYS A 76 7.22 10.18 7.37
N THR A 77 7.83 9.23 8.06
CA THR A 77 7.33 7.87 8.28
C THR A 77 7.12 7.64 9.76
N PHE A 78 6.00 6.99 10.09
CA PHE A 78 5.67 6.59 11.44
C PHE A 78 5.13 5.16 11.43
N THR A 79 5.41 4.40 12.48
CA THR A 79 4.94 3.04 12.68
C THR A 79 4.05 2.96 13.93
N THR A 80 3.17 1.96 14.00
CA THR A 80 2.36 1.64 15.17
C THR A 80 2.07 0.13 15.17
N PRO A 81 1.89 -0.51 16.34
CA PRO A 81 1.48 -1.92 16.43
C PRO A 81 -0.02 -2.06 16.10
N LEU A 82 -0.34 -1.94 14.80
CA LEU A 82 -1.66 -2.19 14.23
C LEU A 82 -1.47 -3.26 13.15
N PRO A 83 -1.79 -4.53 13.47
CA PRO A 83 -1.60 -5.62 12.52
C PRO A 83 -2.54 -5.52 11.32
N GLY A 84 -2.09 -6.03 10.18
CA GLY A 84 -2.93 -6.19 9.00
C GLY A 84 -2.25 -7.05 7.95
N LEU A 85 -2.96 -7.33 6.86
CA LEU A 85 -2.47 -8.20 5.81
C LEU A 85 -1.52 -7.45 4.87
N LEU A 86 -0.31 -7.97 4.75
CA LEU A 86 0.70 -7.53 3.81
C LEU A 86 0.29 -7.95 2.39
N GLY A 87 0.01 -6.99 1.53
CA GLY A 87 -0.44 -7.26 0.16
C GLY A 87 0.65 -7.17 -0.89
N ILE A 88 1.86 -7.57 -0.53
CA ILE A 88 3.01 -7.67 -1.43
C ILE A 88 3.71 -9.00 -1.20
N VAL A 89 4.40 -9.47 -2.23
CA VAL A 89 5.28 -10.64 -2.14
C VAL A 89 6.60 -10.33 -2.82
N GLU A 90 7.71 -10.74 -2.20
CA GLU A 90 9.01 -10.71 -2.84
C GLU A 90 9.06 -11.72 -3.98
N LEU A 91 9.47 -11.28 -5.17
CA LEU A 91 9.57 -12.14 -6.35
C LEU A 91 10.54 -13.30 -6.14
N ARG A 92 11.58 -13.11 -5.32
CA ARG A 92 12.57 -14.16 -5.00
C ARG A 92 11.97 -15.34 -4.22
N ASN A 93 10.81 -15.14 -3.59
CA ASN A 93 10.10 -16.18 -2.86
C ASN A 93 9.14 -16.99 -3.76
N LEU A 94 9.06 -16.66 -5.05
CA LEU A 94 8.24 -17.36 -6.04
C LEU A 94 9.12 -18.22 -6.97
N SER A 95 8.52 -19.22 -7.61
CA SER A 95 9.23 -20.01 -8.62
C SER A 95 9.68 -19.10 -9.79
N PRO A 96 10.90 -19.24 -10.32
CA PRO A 96 11.37 -18.46 -11.47
C PRO A 96 10.47 -18.57 -12.71
N THR A 97 9.71 -19.65 -12.83
CA THR A 97 8.78 -19.92 -13.94
C THR A 97 7.36 -19.41 -13.68
N THR A 98 7.04 -18.93 -12.47
CA THR A 98 5.74 -18.32 -12.17
C THR A 98 5.56 -17.08 -13.01
N ASN A 99 4.41 -16.98 -13.71
CA ASN A 99 4.03 -15.76 -14.41
C ASN A 99 3.30 -14.80 -13.47
N VAL A 100 3.68 -13.53 -13.53
CA VAL A 100 3.02 -12.42 -12.85
C VAL A 100 2.46 -11.46 -13.90
N MET A 101 1.30 -10.87 -13.61
CA MET A 101 0.65 -9.94 -14.52
C MET A 101 1.29 -8.56 -14.44
N VAL A 102 1.44 -7.91 -15.59
CA VAL A 102 1.97 -6.55 -15.72
C VAL A 102 0.78 -5.61 -15.91
N ARG A 103 0.66 -4.59 -15.06
CA ARG A 103 -0.47 -3.64 -15.07
C ARG A 103 0.00 -2.20 -14.81
N ASP A 104 -0.73 -1.23 -15.34
CA ASP A 104 -0.67 0.18 -14.93
C ASP A 104 -2.10 0.72 -14.72
N PRO A 105 -2.78 0.27 -13.65
CA PRO A 105 -4.21 0.56 -13.46
C PRO A 105 -4.48 2.06 -13.26
N LYS A 106 -3.46 2.81 -12.82
CA LYS A 106 -3.54 4.25 -12.55
C LYS A 106 -3.05 5.09 -13.73
N LYS A 107 -2.68 4.49 -14.86
CA LYS A 107 -2.17 5.15 -16.07
C LYS A 107 -1.02 6.13 -15.76
N THR A 108 -0.09 5.68 -14.93
CA THR A 108 1.08 6.46 -14.49
C THR A 108 2.25 6.41 -15.47
N GLY A 109 2.21 5.51 -16.46
CA GLY A 109 3.31 5.20 -17.36
C GLY A 109 4.30 4.16 -16.79
N PHE A 110 4.10 3.69 -15.56
CA PHE A 110 4.98 2.74 -14.89
C PHE A 110 4.30 1.40 -14.63
N ALA A 111 5.02 0.31 -14.91
CA ALA A 111 4.57 -1.04 -14.69
C ALA A 111 4.50 -1.40 -13.20
N GLN A 112 3.44 -2.13 -12.83
CA GLN A 112 3.27 -2.81 -11.56
C GLN A 112 3.06 -4.29 -11.82
N LEU A 113 3.69 -5.14 -11.01
CA LEU A 113 3.47 -6.58 -11.08
C LEU A 113 2.36 -6.99 -10.10
N HIS A 114 1.46 -7.85 -10.57
CA HIS A 114 0.37 -8.40 -9.80
C HIS A 114 0.50 -9.93 -9.78
N TYR A 115 0.48 -10.52 -8.59
CA TYR A 115 0.51 -11.96 -8.38
C TYR A 115 -0.79 -12.41 -7.72
N GLN A 116 -1.49 -13.34 -8.37
CA GLN A 116 -2.72 -13.91 -7.85
C GLN A 116 -2.40 -15.02 -6.86
N SER A 117 -2.90 -14.88 -5.62
CA SER A 117 -2.70 -15.87 -4.58
C SER A 117 -3.76 -15.75 -3.49
N ASN A 118 -4.06 -16.87 -2.84
CA ASN A 118 -4.81 -16.91 -1.58
C ASN A 118 -3.89 -16.90 -0.35
N LYS A 119 -2.56 -16.86 -0.56
CA LYS A 119 -1.62 -16.73 0.54
C LYS A 119 -1.78 -15.36 1.19
N GLU A 120 -1.97 -15.39 2.49
CA GLU A 120 -2.10 -14.21 3.34
C GLU A 120 -0.94 -14.19 4.33
N GLU A 121 -0.28 -13.05 4.43
CA GLU A 121 0.82 -12.81 5.35
C GLU A 121 0.47 -11.61 6.21
N MET A 122 0.57 -11.76 7.54
CA MET A 122 0.32 -10.68 8.47
C MET A 122 1.60 -9.86 8.65
N ALA A 123 1.46 -8.54 8.65
CA ALA A 123 2.45 -7.64 9.22
C ALA A 123 1.96 -7.20 10.60
N ASP A 124 2.84 -7.22 11.58
CA ASP A 124 2.52 -6.85 12.97
C ASP A 124 2.33 -5.34 13.15
N GLU A 125 2.92 -4.54 12.26
CA GLU A 125 2.95 -3.10 12.34
C GLU A 125 2.35 -2.45 11.09
N THR A 126 1.87 -1.22 11.26
CA THR A 126 1.40 -0.34 10.20
C THR A 126 2.32 0.84 10.03
N THR A 127 2.70 1.14 8.79
CA THR A 127 3.35 2.40 8.43
C THR A 127 2.33 3.43 7.96
N ILE A 128 2.45 4.67 8.43
CA ILE A 128 1.83 5.86 7.81
C ILE A 128 2.91 6.80 7.28
N ILE A 129 2.69 7.30 6.06
CA ILE A 129 3.57 8.28 5.41
C ILE A 129 2.81 9.60 5.35
N VAL A 130 3.45 10.67 5.83
CA VAL A 130 2.93 12.03 5.73
C VAL A 130 3.89 12.91 4.94
N SER A 131 3.31 13.88 4.24
CA SER A 131 4.05 14.89 3.48
C SER A 131 3.59 16.27 3.91
N LYS A 132 4.51 17.23 3.89
CA LYS A 132 4.17 18.63 4.14
C LYS A 132 3.85 19.32 2.82
N LYS A 133 2.68 19.96 2.72
CA LYS A 133 2.36 20.86 1.62
C LYS A 133 1.99 22.22 2.22
N HIS A 134 2.79 23.25 1.91
CA HIS A 134 2.76 24.55 2.58
C HIS A 134 2.96 24.42 4.10
N THR A 135 1.97 24.83 4.89
CA THR A 135 2.06 24.89 6.36
C THR A 135 1.54 23.62 7.05
N SER A 136 0.86 22.71 6.34
CA SER A 136 0.18 21.56 6.95
C SER A 136 0.71 20.20 6.48
N TRP A 137 0.71 19.23 7.38
CA TRP A 137 0.99 17.83 7.07
C TRP A 137 -0.25 17.15 6.49
N LYS A 138 -0.06 16.24 5.54
CA LYS A 138 -1.11 15.45 4.91
C LYS A 138 -0.66 14.00 4.80
N VAL A 139 -1.55 13.07 5.10
CA VAL A 139 -1.36 11.64 4.83
C VAL A 139 -1.19 11.41 3.33
N VAL A 140 -0.07 10.78 2.97
CA VAL A 140 0.23 10.30 1.62
C VAL A 140 -0.34 8.92 1.40
N THR A 141 -0.23 8.03 2.40
CA THR A 141 -0.85 6.71 2.45
C THR A 141 -0.54 6.07 3.81
N PHE A 142 -1.18 4.95 4.11
CA PHE A 142 -0.83 4.04 5.20
C PHE A 142 -1.02 2.60 4.75
N TYR A 143 -0.33 1.65 5.37
CA TYR A 143 -0.41 0.21 5.07
C TYR A 143 0.29 -0.64 6.14
N PRO A 144 -0.12 -1.92 6.31
CA PRO A 144 0.65 -2.92 7.04
C PRO A 144 2.03 -3.14 6.42
N GLY A 145 3.05 -3.25 7.27
CA GLY A 145 4.43 -3.51 6.91
C GLY A 145 5.28 -2.24 6.70
N LYS A 146 6.55 -2.47 6.34
CA LYS A 146 7.53 -1.41 6.09
C LYS A 146 7.43 -0.89 4.64
N PRO A 147 7.81 0.36 4.37
CA PRO A 147 7.98 0.84 3.01
C PRO A 147 8.98 -0.03 2.25
N ILE A 148 8.66 -0.34 1.00
CA ILE A 148 9.54 -1.07 0.09
C ILE A 148 10.07 -0.12 -0.98
N GLU A 149 11.25 -0.46 -1.51
CA GLU A 149 11.82 0.28 -2.62
C GLU A 149 10.92 0.19 -3.86
N GLY A 150 10.47 1.34 -4.35
CA GLY A 150 9.69 1.44 -5.58
C GLY A 150 10.59 1.79 -6.76
N LYS A 151 11.14 0.80 -7.46
CA LYS A 151 11.76 1.05 -8.78
C LYS A 151 10.67 1.38 -9.79
N LYS A 152 10.79 2.53 -10.44
CA LYS A 152 9.90 2.94 -11.53
C LYS A 152 10.39 2.34 -12.83
N ILE A 153 9.73 1.29 -13.28
CA ILE A 153 10.00 0.64 -14.57
C ILE A 153 8.91 1.10 -15.54
N PRO A 154 9.24 1.79 -16.64
CA PRO A 154 8.27 2.19 -17.66
C PRO A 154 7.49 0.98 -18.20
N ILE A 155 6.18 1.14 -18.39
CA ILE A 155 5.31 0.05 -18.90
C ILE A 155 5.73 -0.40 -20.32
N GLU A 156 6.27 0.53 -21.10
CA GLU A 156 6.77 0.33 -22.46
C GLU A 156 8.05 -0.53 -22.52
N GLU A 157 8.78 -0.69 -21.40
CA GLU A 157 9.96 -1.56 -21.35
C GLU A 157 9.59 -3.04 -21.23
N VAL A 158 8.40 -3.35 -20.67
CA VAL A 158 7.99 -4.74 -20.41
C VAL A 158 7.29 -5.37 -21.63
N LYS A 159 6.55 -4.56 -22.42
CA LYS A 159 5.87 -4.94 -23.70
C LYS A 159 5.10 -6.27 -23.67
N SER A 160 4.58 -6.67 -22.52
CA SER A 160 3.82 -7.91 -22.32
C SER A 160 2.80 -7.73 -21.22
N GLU A 161 1.67 -8.43 -21.31
CA GLU A 161 0.64 -8.46 -20.25
C GLU A 161 1.05 -9.33 -19.05
N SER A 162 2.01 -10.24 -19.25
CA SER A 162 2.58 -11.08 -18.20
C SER A 162 4.07 -11.34 -18.42
N ILE A 163 4.79 -11.58 -17.33
CA ILE A 163 6.22 -11.86 -17.35
C ILE A 163 6.55 -12.93 -16.31
N SER A 164 7.54 -13.77 -16.60
CA SER A 164 8.04 -14.73 -15.60
C SER A 164 8.76 -14.00 -14.46
N VAL A 165 8.74 -14.58 -13.27
CA VAL A 165 9.51 -14.08 -12.12
C VAL A 165 10.98 -13.89 -12.46
N LYS A 166 11.58 -14.84 -13.21
CA LYS A 166 12.96 -14.73 -13.68
C LYS A 166 13.19 -13.43 -14.46
N ASN A 167 12.41 -13.19 -15.51
CA ASN A 167 12.59 -12.02 -16.37
C ASN A 167 12.24 -10.71 -15.63
N ALA A 168 11.24 -10.76 -14.73
CA ALA A 168 10.90 -9.62 -13.89
C ALA A 168 12.07 -9.17 -13.00
N LEU A 169 12.76 -10.13 -12.37
CA LEU A 169 13.96 -9.88 -11.57
C LEU A 169 15.10 -9.30 -12.42
N GLU A 170 15.28 -9.78 -13.65
CA GLU A 170 16.30 -9.27 -14.59
C GLU A 170 16.07 -7.81 -15.00
N ILE A 171 14.82 -7.38 -15.17
CA ILE A 171 14.45 -5.97 -15.44
C ILE A 171 14.57 -5.11 -14.16
N GLY A 172 14.64 -5.77 -12.99
CA GLY A 172 14.86 -5.14 -11.69
C GLY A 172 13.59 -4.89 -10.88
N PHE A 173 12.50 -5.60 -11.16
CA PHE A 173 11.41 -5.71 -10.19
C PHE A 173 11.88 -6.52 -8.98
N THR A 174 11.38 -6.18 -7.81
CA THR A 174 11.69 -6.89 -6.55
C THR A 174 10.44 -7.51 -5.92
N HIS A 175 9.29 -6.87 -6.09
CA HIS A 175 8.03 -7.28 -5.48
C HIS A 175 6.89 -7.32 -6.50
N ALA A 176 5.89 -8.15 -6.22
CA ALA A 176 4.57 -8.08 -6.84
C ALA A 176 3.50 -7.74 -5.80
N LYS A 177 2.46 -7.03 -6.22
CA LYS A 177 1.26 -6.81 -5.43
C LYS A 177 0.43 -8.09 -5.40
N LEU A 178 0.03 -8.54 -4.22
CA LEU A 178 -0.89 -9.65 -4.08
C LEU A 178 -2.31 -9.21 -4.48
N VAL A 179 -2.95 -10.05 -5.30
CA VAL A 179 -4.35 -9.93 -5.70
C VAL A 179 -5.06 -11.19 -5.26
N LYS A 180 -6.13 -11.04 -4.47
CA LYS A 180 -6.89 -12.20 -4.02
C LYS A 180 -7.57 -12.86 -5.21
N ILE A 181 -7.55 -14.20 -5.21
CA ILE A 181 -8.33 -14.99 -6.17
C ILE A 181 -9.76 -14.98 -5.62
N GLY A 182 -10.71 -14.44 -6.40
CA GLY A 182 -12.12 -14.46 -6.02
C GLY A 182 -12.57 -15.91 -5.80
N THR A 183 -13.37 -16.12 -4.76
CA THR A 183 -13.97 -17.43 -4.45
C THR A 183 -15.18 -17.70 -5.30
#